data_AF-A0A6B9YFW4-F1
#
_entry.id   AF-A0A6B9YFW4-F1
#
_cell.length_a   1.000
_cell.length_b   1.000
_cell.length_c   1.000
_cell.angle_alpha   90.00
_cell.angle_beta   90.00
_cell.angle_gamma   90.00
#
_symmetry.space_group_name_H-M   'P 1'
#
loop_
_entity.id
_entity.type
_entity.pdbx_description
1 polymer ?
#
loop_
_entity_poly.entity_id
_entity_poly.type
_entity_poly.pdbx_seq_one_letter_code
_entity_poly.pdbx_strand_id
1 'polypeptide(L)' 'MEENKGYRRFKIGFHAFLFIFGIVLIAVSVASWNEMNRAVLYLILGLVFAAESIYGLYKDVYVRREE' A
#
# COMPACT_ATOMS: atom_id res chain seq x y z
N MET A 1 -22.32 10.12 -16.41
CA MET A 1 -21.16 10.12 -15.49
C MET A 1 -20.86 8.70 -15.00
N GLU A 2 -20.46 7.78 -15.89
CA GLU A 2 -20.06 6.42 -15.49
C GLU A 2 -18.54 6.28 -15.24
N GLU A 3 -17.72 7.20 -15.78
CA GLU A 3 -16.25 7.22 -15.60
C GLU A 3 -15.82 7.22 -14.12
N ASN A 4 -16.62 7.79 -13.23
CA ASN A 4 -16.24 7.96 -11.83
C ASN A 4 -16.33 6.65 -11.01
N LYS A 5 -17.17 5.68 -11.41
CA LYS A 5 -17.32 4.41 -10.68
C LYS A 5 -16.19 3.42 -11.01
N GLY A 6 -15.80 3.33 -12.29
CA GLY A 6 -14.72 2.45 -12.74
C GLY A 6 -13.37 2.89 -12.17
N TYR A 7 -13.06 4.18 -12.28
CA TYR A 7 -11.85 4.78 -11.73
C TYR A 7 -11.73 4.57 -10.20
N ARG A 8 -12.83 4.71 -9.48
CA ARG A 8 -12.88 4.48 -8.02
C ARG A 8 -12.56 3.04 -7.64
N ARG A 9 -13.13 2.05 -8.34
CA ARG A 9 -12.85 0.63 -8.08
C ARG A 9 -11.40 0.28 -8.37
N PHE A 10 -10.85 0.81 -9.47
CA PHE A 10 -9.44 0.67 -9.81
C PHE A 10 -8.54 1.23 -8.69
N LYS A 11 -8.84 2.45 -8.21
CA LYS A 11 -8.04 3.11 -7.16
C LYS A 11 -7.99 2.32 -5.86
N ILE A 12 -9.14 1.78 -5.41
CA ILE A 12 -9.21 0.91 -4.22
C ILE A 12 -8.37 -0.36 -4.43
N GLY A 13 -8.51 -1.01 -5.60
CA GLY A 13 -7.74 -2.20 -5.94
C GLY A 13 -6.24 -1.95 -6.02
N PHE A 14 -5.84 -0.80 -6.57
CA PHE A 14 -4.45 -0.38 -6.68
C PHE A 14 -3.81 -0.16 -5.31
N HIS A 15 -4.49 0.56 -4.40
CA HIS A 15 -4.02 0.70 -3.03
C HIS A 15 -3.95 -0.66 -2.33
N ALA A 16 -4.98 -1.50 -2.41
CA ALA A 16 -4.95 -2.84 -1.82
C ALA A 16 -3.76 -3.70 -2.33
N PHE A 17 -3.46 -3.62 -3.64
CA PHE A 17 -2.30 -4.29 -4.21
C PHE A 17 -0.98 -3.73 -3.64
N LEU A 18 -0.82 -2.41 -3.58
CA LEU A 18 0.36 -1.77 -2.98
C LEU A 18 0.54 -2.13 -1.51
N PHE A 19 -0.56 -2.28 -0.77
CA PHE A 19 -0.52 -2.71 0.61
C PHE A 19 0.07 -4.12 0.76
N ILE A 20 -0.48 -5.07 -0.01
CA ILE A 20 -0.01 -6.46 -0.01
C ILE A 20 1.46 -6.51 -0.42
N PHE A 21 1.83 -5.75 -1.46
CA PHE A 21 3.21 -5.65 -1.92
C PHE A 21 4.15 -5.10 -0.83
N GLY A 22 3.73 -4.05 -0.10
CA GLY A 22 4.46 -3.51 1.03
C GLY A 22 4.67 -4.53 2.15
N ILE A 23 3.63 -5.30 2.52
CA ILE A 23 3.75 -6.37 3.53
C ILE A 23 4.71 -7.46 3.08
N VAL A 24 4.65 -7.89 1.82
CA VAL A 24 5.58 -8.88 1.28
C VAL A 24 7.02 -8.37 1.31
N LEU A 25 7.26 -7.11 0.94
CA LEU A 25 8.58 -6.49 1.03
C LEU A 25 9.12 -6.46 2.47
N ILE A 26 8.27 -6.11 3.44
CA ILE A 26 8.64 -6.12 4.86
C ILE A 26 8.98 -7.56 5.29
N ALA A 27 8.13 -8.53 4.98
CA ALA A 27 8.31 -9.92 5.36
C ALA A 27 9.60 -10.52 4.78
N VAL A 28 9.86 -10.30 3.49
CA VAL A 28 11.10 -10.73 2.83
C VAL A 28 12.31 -10.04 3.45
N SER A 29 12.25 -8.72 3.63
CA SER A 29 13.37 -7.97 4.21
C SER A 29 13.74 -8.44 5.63
N VAL A 30 12.74 -8.75 6.45
CA VAL A 30 12.94 -9.30 7.80
C VAL A 30 13.49 -10.74 7.72
N ALA A 31 12.95 -11.57 6.84
CA ALA A 31 13.39 -12.96 6.69
C ALA A 31 14.84 -13.08 6.21
N SER A 32 15.29 -12.20 5.32
CA SER A 32 16.65 -12.18 4.78
C SER A 32 17.52 -11.06 5.36
N TRP A 33 17.26 -10.66 6.61
CA TRP A 33 17.93 -9.53 7.27
C TRP A 33 19.46 -9.62 7.27
N ASN A 34 19.99 -10.83 7.46
CA ASN A 34 21.44 -11.08 7.50
C ASN A 34 22.08 -11.28 6.11
N GLU A 35 21.29 -11.53 5.08
CA GLU A 35 21.76 -11.88 3.73
C GLU A 35 21.69 -10.67 2.79
N MET A 36 20.76 -9.75 3.04
CA MET A 36 20.58 -8.56 2.22
C MET A 36 21.35 -7.38 2.80
N ASN A 37 22.41 -6.96 2.09
CA ASN A 37 23.17 -5.74 2.40
C ASN A 37 22.32 -4.46 2.41
N ARG A 38 21.07 -4.52 1.92
CA ARG A 38 20.11 -3.41 1.81
C ARG A 38 18.79 -3.69 2.53
N ALA A 39 18.71 -4.66 3.45
CA ALA A 39 17.48 -5.02 4.17
C ALA A 39 16.75 -3.80 4.74
N VAL A 40 17.47 -2.92 5.44
CA VAL A 40 16.93 -1.67 6.02
C VAL A 40 16.20 -0.81 4.98
N LEU A 41 16.77 -0.65 3.77
CA LEU A 41 16.15 0.14 2.70
C LEU A 41 14.85 -0.48 2.21
N TYR A 42 14.81 -1.80 2.04
CA TYR A 42 13.60 -2.51 1.63
C TYR A 42 12.52 -2.49 2.70
N LEU A 43 12.93 -2.50 3.97
CA LEU A 43 12.02 -2.41 5.10
C LEU A 43 11.37 -1.02 5.18
N ILE A 44 12.16 0.05 5.01
CA ILE A 44 11.64 1.42 4.91
C ILE A 44 10.70 1.55 3.71
N LEU A 45 11.08 1.03 2.55
CA LEU A 45 10.25 1.10 1.35
C LEU A 45 8.90 0.39 1.54
N GLY A 46 8.92 -0.82 2.13
CA GLY A 46 7.71 -1.56 2.43
C GLY A 46 6.80 -0.83 3.42
N LEU A 47 7.36 -0.18 4.45
CA LEU A 47 6.62 0.65 5.40
C LEU A 47 5.98 1.88 4.72
N VAL A 48 6.71 2.56 3.82
CA VAL A 48 6.17 3.71 3.07
C VAL A 48 5.01 3.28 2.19
N PHE A 49 5.13 2.17 1.45
CA PHE A 49 4.02 1.65 0.64
C PHE A 49 2.81 1.22 1.49
N ALA A 50 3.05 0.60 2.64
CA ALA A 50 1.97 0.23 3.55
C ALA A 50 1.24 1.47 4.08
N ALA A 51 1.97 2.50 4.51
CA ALA A 51 1.41 3.75 5.04
C ALA A 51 0.62 4.54 3.97
N GLU A 52 1.20 4.74 2.79
CA GLU A 52 0.55 5.40 1.65
C GLU A 52 -0.75 4.69 1.26
N SER A 53 -0.71 3.36 1.21
CA SER A 53 -1.91 2.58 0.90
C SER A 53 -2.99 2.72 1.97
N ILE A 54 -2.64 2.64 3.26
CA ILE A 54 -3.61 2.82 4.36
C ILE A 54 -4.25 4.20 4.25
N TYR A 55 -3.46 5.25 4.02
CA TYR A 55 -3.96 6.60 3.88
C TYR A 55 -4.90 6.74 2.66
N GLY A 56 -4.52 6.19 1.51
CA GLY A 56 -5.35 6.20 0.30
C GLY A 56 -6.68 5.48 0.48
N LEU A 57 -6.66 4.29 1.10
CA LEU A 57 -7.85 3.52 1.42
C LEU A 57 -8.75 4.25 2.43
N TYR A 58 -8.17 4.81 3.49
CA TYR A 58 -8.93 5.55 4.50
C TYR A 58 -9.63 6.76 3.90
N LYS A 59 -8.94 7.53 3.05
CA LYS A 59 -9.54 8.69 2.38
C LYS A 59 -10.68 8.31 1.44
N ASP A 60 -10.52 7.25 0.65
CA ASP A 60 -11.55 6.84 -0.30
C ASP A 60 -12.76 6.14 0.36
N VAL A 61 -12.57 5.49 1.51
CA VAL A 61 -13.64 4.75 2.20
C VAL A 61 -14.35 5.58 3.28
N TYR A 62 -13.59 6.36 4.06
CA TYR A 62 -14.11 7.06 5.25
C TYR A 62 -14.42 8.53 4.97
N VAL A 63 -13.48 9.29 4.37
CA VAL A 63 -13.63 10.75 4.22
C VAL A 63 -14.75 11.12 3.23
N ARG A 64 -14.97 10.33 2.18
CA ARG A 64 -16.06 10.55 1.21
C ARG A 64 -17.43 10.04 1.67
N ARG A 65 -17.56 9.50 2.88
CA ARG A 65 -18.86 9.11 3.45
C ARG A 65 -19.56 10.27 4.15
N GLU A 66 -18.83 11.35 4.44
CA GLU A 66 -19.31 12.54 5.16
C GLU A 66 -19.53 13.76 4.25
N GLU A 67 -19.21 13.66 2.95
CA GLU A 67 -19.59 14.62 1.89
C GLU A 67 -20.85 14.15 1.15
#